data_AF-A0A442M2E2-F1
#
_entry.id   AF-A0A442M2E2-F1
#
_cell.length_a   1.000
_cell.length_b   1.000
_cell.length_c   1.000
_cell.angle_alpha   90.00
_cell.angle_beta   90.00
_cell.angle_gamma   90.00
#
_symmetry.space_group_name_H-M   'P 1'
#
loop_
_entity.id
_entity.type
_entity.pdbx_description
1 polymer ?
#
loop_
_entity_poly.entity_id
_entity_poly.type
_entity_poly.pdbx_seq_one_letter_code
_entity_poly.pdbx_strand_id
1 'polypeptide(L)'
;MTIHTKPGLRPANPNFSSGPCAKRPGWSVEALTNAALGRSHRAKIGKTRLEQAIELTRETLQIPADYRIGIVPASDTGAVEMALWSLLGERGVDMVAWESFGSGWVTDVVKQLKLADVRRIEAGYGALPDLTKIDFDRDVVFTWNGTTSGVRVPNGDFIPAARKGLTICDATSAAFAQELDFGKLDVVTFSWQKVLGGEGAHGMLILSPRA
;
A
#
# COMPACT_ATOMS: atom_id res chain seq x y z
N MET A 1 -23.17 13.89 -28.97
CA MET A 1 -21.94 13.11 -28.76
C MET A 1 -20.80 13.85 -29.39
N THR A 2 -19.80 14.27 -28.62
CA THR A 2 -18.60 14.92 -29.16
C THR A 2 -17.74 13.86 -29.82
N ILE A 3 -17.53 13.96 -31.13
CA ILE A 3 -16.62 13.05 -31.85
C ILE A 3 -15.21 13.60 -31.65
N HIS A 4 -14.42 12.93 -30.81
CA HIS A 4 -13.01 13.25 -30.65
C HIS A 4 -12.23 12.70 -31.86
N THR A 5 -11.47 13.55 -32.54
CA THR A 5 -10.55 13.12 -33.60
C THR A 5 -9.52 12.15 -33.01
N LYS A 6 -9.34 10.99 -33.66
CA LYS A 6 -8.34 10.00 -33.23
C LYS A 6 -6.95 10.65 -33.21
N PRO A 7 -6.19 10.55 -32.11
CA PRO A 7 -4.82 11.04 -32.06
C PRO A 7 -3.98 10.45 -33.21
N GLY A 8 -3.26 11.30 -33.94
CA GLY A 8 -2.40 10.89 -35.05
C GLY A 8 -1.11 10.17 -34.60
N LEU A 9 -0.80 10.20 -33.30
CA LEU A 9 0.38 9.60 -32.70
C LEU A 9 -0.02 8.50 -31.71
N ARG A 10 0.70 7.38 -31.77
CA ARG A 10 0.59 6.30 -30.77
C ARG A 10 1.52 6.60 -29.59
N PRO A 11 1.18 6.15 -28.37
CA PRO A 11 2.10 6.25 -27.24
C PRO A 11 3.36 5.42 -27.50
N ALA A 12 4.51 5.90 -27.04
CA ALA A 12 5.78 5.17 -27.14
C ALA A 12 5.78 3.87 -26.33
N ASN A 13 4.97 3.80 -25.28
CA ASN A 13 4.76 2.61 -24.45
C ASN A 13 3.24 2.34 -24.32
N PRO A 14 2.73 1.19 -24.80
CA PRO A 14 1.31 0.87 -24.75
C PRO A 14 0.86 0.21 -23.44
N ASN A 15 1.74 0.09 -22.43
CA ASN A 15 1.45 -0.61 -21.18
C ASN A 15 0.75 0.33 -20.18
N PHE A 16 -0.58 0.22 -20.07
CA PHE A 16 -1.43 1.05 -19.20
C PHE A 16 -2.07 0.27 -18.03
N SER A 17 -1.59 -0.94 -17.72
CA SER A 17 -2.06 -1.72 -16.57
C SER A 17 -1.68 -1.06 -15.25
N SER A 18 -2.56 -1.19 -14.24
CA SER A 18 -2.34 -0.67 -12.88
C SER A 18 -1.59 -1.64 -11.95
N GLY A 19 -0.83 -2.58 -12.51
CA GLY A 19 -0.11 -3.63 -11.79
C GLY A 19 -0.12 -4.98 -12.53
N PRO A 20 1.04 -5.48 -13.00
CA PRO A 20 2.32 -4.78 -13.11
C PRO A 20 2.20 -3.54 -14.00
N CYS A 21 2.77 -2.41 -13.58
CA CYS A 21 2.84 -1.18 -14.38
C CYS A 21 4.02 -1.20 -15.35
N ALA A 22 4.02 -0.23 -16.27
CA ALA A 22 5.17 0.06 -17.12
C ALA A 22 6.46 0.22 -16.28
N LYS A 23 7.56 -0.38 -16.77
CA LYS A 23 8.89 -0.17 -16.19
C LYS A 23 9.37 1.26 -16.42
N ARG A 24 10.28 1.74 -15.57
CA ARG A 24 10.93 3.05 -15.75
C ARG A 24 11.62 3.16 -17.12
N PRO A 25 11.74 4.36 -17.71
CA PRO A 25 12.49 4.56 -18.95
C PRO A 25 13.91 3.98 -18.88
N GLY A 26 14.34 3.31 -19.95
CA GLY A 26 15.66 2.67 -20.02
C GLY A 26 15.82 1.39 -19.19
N TRP A 27 14.74 0.85 -18.61
CA TRP A 27 14.80 -0.45 -17.96
C TRP A 27 15.11 -1.56 -18.97
N SER A 28 16.02 -2.46 -18.58
CA SER A 28 16.36 -3.67 -19.32
C SER A 28 16.90 -4.74 -18.35
N VAL A 29 16.98 -5.99 -18.79
CA VAL A 29 17.43 -7.12 -17.94
C VAL A 29 18.90 -6.99 -17.52
N GLU A 30 19.70 -6.24 -18.27
CA GLU A 30 21.10 -5.92 -17.97
C GLU A 30 21.25 -5.16 -16.64
N ALA A 31 20.19 -4.50 -16.15
CA ALA A 31 20.18 -3.91 -14.80
C ALA A 31 20.41 -4.97 -13.70
N LEU A 32 20.21 -6.26 -14.00
CA LEU A 32 20.41 -7.38 -13.09
C LEU A 32 21.80 -8.01 -13.19
N THR A 33 22.70 -7.54 -14.06
CA THR A 33 24.06 -8.14 -14.23
C THR A 33 24.84 -8.20 -12.92
N ASN A 34 24.67 -7.20 -12.06
CA ASN A 34 25.32 -7.17 -10.75
C ASN A 34 24.46 -7.79 -9.63
N ALA A 35 23.35 -8.46 -9.92
CA ALA A 35 22.50 -9.10 -8.90
C ALA A 35 23.32 -10.04 -7.99
N ALA A 36 22.96 -10.11 -6.71
CA ALA A 36 23.66 -10.96 -5.73
C ALA A 36 23.26 -12.45 -5.85
N LEU A 37 23.33 -12.99 -7.07
CA LEU A 37 22.92 -14.35 -7.40
C LEU A 37 23.86 -15.38 -6.76
N GLY A 38 23.30 -16.50 -6.28
CA GLY A 38 24.07 -17.58 -5.66
C GLY A 38 24.78 -17.19 -4.34
N ARG A 39 24.43 -16.05 -3.74
CA ARG A 39 25.01 -15.59 -2.47
C ARG A 39 24.05 -15.85 -1.31
N SER A 40 24.62 -16.10 -0.13
CA SER A 40 23.83 -16.15 1.11
C SER A 40 23.12 -14.82 1.35
N HIS A 41 21.82 -14.89 1.70
CA HIS A 41 21.03 -13.72 2.12
C HIS A 41 21.62 -13.01 3.36
N ARG A 42 22.49 -13.68 4.13
CA ARG A 42 23.19 -13.08 5.27
C ARG A 42 24.45 -12.32 4.89
N ALA A 43 24.92 -12.43 3.64
CA ALA A 43 26.12 -11.78 3.17
C ALA A 43 25.96 -10.26 3.08
N LYS A 44 27.07 -9.53 3.31
CA LYS A 44 27.10 -8.07 3.29
C LYS A 44 26.50 -7.46 2.02
N ILE A 45 26.79 -8.04 0.85
CA ILE A 45 26.30 -7.52 -0.45
C ILE A 45 24.77 -7.44 -0.54
N GLY A 46 24.05 -8.45 -0.03
CA GLY A 46 22.59 -8.45 -0.04
C GLY A 46 22.03 -7.48 1.00
N LYS A 47 22.59 -7.51 2.22
CA LYS A 47 22.19 -6.61 3.30
C LYS A 47 22.33 -5.13 2.92
N THR A 48 23.47 -4.75 2.35
CA THR A 48 23.73 -3.36 1.92
C THR A 48 22.74 -2.89 0.84
N ARG A 49 22.26 -3.78 -0.04
CA ARG A 49 21.25 -3.41 -1.05
C ARG A 49 19.85 -3.26 -0.47
N LEU A 50 19.48 -4.13 0.46
CA LEU A 50 18.20 -4.01 1.16
C LEU A 50 18.15 -2.73 2.00
N GLU A 51 19.25 -2.43 2.71
CA GLU A 51 19.43 -1.18 3.44
C GLU A 51 19.33 0.03 2.51
N GLN A 52 20.02 0.01 1.37
CA GLN A 52 19.91 1.08 0.37
C GLN A 52 18.47 1.26 -0.14
N ALA A 53 17.74 0.17 -0.41
CA ALA A 53 16.35 0.25 -0.85
C ALA A 53 15.43 0.83 0.24
N ILE A 54 15.68 0.49 1.51
CA ILE A 54 14.96 1.04 2.67
C ILE A 54 15.22 2.55 2.81
N GLU A 55 16.48 2.98 2.77
CA GLU A 55 16.84 4.39 2.90
C GLU A 55 16.32 5.23 1.73
N LEU A 56 16.42 4.74 0.50
CA LEU A 56 15.83 5.42 -0.67
C LEU A 56 14.31 5.51 -0.57
N THR A 57 13.64 4.49 -0.03
CA THR A 57 12.19 4.53 0.22
C THR A 57 11.86 5.63 1.23
N ARG A 58 12.63 5.70 2.33
CA ARG A 58 12.47 6.75 3.35
C ARG A 58 12.62 8.14 2.74
N GLU A 59 13.69 8.36 2.00
CA GLU A 59 13.98 9.66 1.37
C GLU A 59 12.88 10.04 0.37
N THR A 60 12.53 9.12 -0.54
CA THR A 60 11.60 9.41 -1.65
C THR A 60 10.18 9.66 -1.17
N LEU A 61 9.71 8.89 -0.18
CA LEU A 61 8.37 9.04 0.38
C LEU A 61 8.35 10.01 1.58
N GLN A 62 9.49 10.58 1.96
CA GLN A 62 9.63 11.48 3.11
C GLN A 62 9.10 10.87 4.42
N ILE A 63 9.40 9.59 4.63
CA ILE A 63 8.94 8.84 5.81
C ILE A 63 9.64 9.38 7.07
N PRO A 64 8.90 9.69 8.16
CA PRO A 64 9.49 10.20 9.39
C PRO A 64 10.59 9.30 9.96
N ALA A 65 11.65 9.89 10.51
CA ALA A 65 12.88 9.19 10.90
C ALA A 65 12.66 8.11 11.99
N ASP A 66 11.64 8.27 12.82
CA ASP A 66 11.26 7.36 13.89
C ASP A 66 10.42 6.15 13.42
N TYR A 67 10.00 6.13 12.15
CA TYR A 67 9.29 4.98 11.58
C TYR A 67 10.25 3.87 11.21
N ARG A 68 9.80 2.61 11.33
CA ARG A 68 10.52 1.42 10.86
C ARG A 68 10.04 1.06 9.46
N ILE A 69 10.95 0.56 8.63
CA ILE A 69 10.65 0.11 7.26
C ILE A 69 11.18 -1.30 7.09
N GLY A 70 10.30 -2.22 6.72
CA GLY A 70 10.60 -3.61 6.41
C GLY A 70 10.36 -3.93 4.94
N ILE A 71 11.15 -4.87 4.42
CA ILE A 71 10.91 -5.53 3.14
C ILE A 71 10.52 -6.97 3.46
N VAL A 72 9.32 -7.39 3.05
CA VAL A 72 8.75 -8.69 3.37
C VAL A 72 8.46 -9.48 2.09
N PRO A 73 8.49 -10.83 2.13
CA PRO A 73 8.06 -11.64 0.99
C PRO A 73 6.54 -11.57 0.80
N ALA A 74 6.05 -12.21 -0.26
CA ALA A 74 4.62 -12.39 -0.57
C ALA A 74 3.86 -11.09 -0.94
N SER A 75 4.55 -10.14 -1.56
CA SER A 75 3.98 -8.87 -2.04
C SER A 75 3.27 -8.07 -0.94
N ASP A 76 2.45 -7.10 -1.32
CA ASP A 76 1.71 -6.26 -0.39
C ASP A 76 0.69 -7.09 0.40
N THR A 77 0.13 -8.13 -0.21
CA THR A 77 -0.71 -9.09 0.51
C THR A 77 -0.01 -9.65 1.74
N GLY A 78 1.26 -10.07 1.60
CA GLY A 78 2.07 -10.50 2.74
C GLY A 78 2.29 -9.39 3.77
N ALA A 79 2.54 -8.15 3.34
CA ALA A 79 2.72 -7.02 4.25
C ALA A 79 1.44 -6.66 5.02
N VAL A 80 0.30 -6.57 4.33
CA VAL A 80 -1.01 -6.30 4.94
C VAL A 80 -1.38 -7.43 5.88
N GLU A 81 -1.31 -8.69 5.45
CA GLU A 81 -1.64 -9.81 6.33
C GLU A 81 -0.72 -9.85 7.55
N MET A 82 0.60 -9.63 7.42
CA MET A 82 1.47 -9.53 8.60
C MET A 82 0.98 -8.48 9.61
N ALA A 83 0.51 -7.32 9.14
CA ALA A 83 -0.07 -6.29 10.01
C ALA A 83 -1.42 -6.73 10.62
N LEU A 84 -2.36 -7.23 9.80
CA LEU A 84 -3.68 -7.66 10.27
C LEU A 84 -3.57 -8.74 11.35
N TRP A 85 -2.73 -9.75 11.13
CA TRP A 85 -2.58 -10.90 12.02
C TRP A 85 -1.78 -10.58 13.29
N SER A 86 -0.91 -9.57 13.26
CA SER A 86 -0.06 -9.25 14.42
C SER A 86 -0.65 -8.15 15.30
N LEU A 87 -1.45 -7.23 14.75
CA LEU A 87 -1.81 -5.98 15.40
C LEU A 87 -3.30 -5.89 15.78
N LEU A 88 -4.19 -6.57 15.05
CA LEU A 88 -5.63 -6.46 15.31
C LEU A 88 -6.10 -7.37 16.44
N GLY A 89 -7.09 -6.92 17.20
CA GLY A 89 -7.83 -7.72 18.17
C GLY A 89 -7.87 -7.18 19.60
N GLU A 90 -7.01 -6.21 19.95
CA GLU A 90 -7.12 -5.49 21.24
C GLU A 90 -8.34 -4.57 21.26
N ARG A 91 -8.59 -3.88 20.14
CA ARG A 91 -9.70 -2.96 19.93
C ARG A 91 -10.69 -3.56 18.93
N GLY A 92 -11.89 -2.98 18.91
CA GLY A 92 -12.77 -3.16 17.77
C GLY A 92 -12.11 -2.64 16.49
N VAL A 93 -12.55 -3.17 15.34
CA VAL A 93 -11.97 -2.81 14.03
C VAL A 93 -13.05 -2.23 13.12
N ASP A 94 -12.71 -1.14 12.44
CA ASP A 94 -13.46 -0.58 11.32
C ASP A 94 -12.76 -0.96 10.02
N MET A 95 -13.40 -1.84 9.25
CA MET A 95 -12.95 -2.24 7.93
C MET A 95 -13.64 -1.36 6.88
N VAL A 96 -12.87 -0.55 6.15
CA VAL A 96 -13.38 0.40 5.17
C VAL A 96 -13.04 -0.09 3.76
N ALA A 97 -14.05 -0.30 2.92
CA ALA A 97 -13.86 -0.88 1.59
C ALA A 97 -14.77 -0.28 0.51
N TRP A 98 -14.23 -0.08 -0.69
CA TRP A 98 -14.97 0.46 -1.85
C TRP A 98 -14.47 -0.10 -3.20
N GLU A 99 -13.77 -1.22 -3.12
CA GLU A 99 -12.95 -1.79 -4.18
C GLU A 99 -12.48 -3.20 -3.74
N SER A 100 -11.91 -3.98 -4.67
CA SER A 100 -11.64 -5.40 -4.44
C SER A 100 -10.62 -5.69 -3.34
N PHE A 101 -9.52 -4.92 -3.23
CA PHE A 101 -8.47 -5.24 -2.26
C PHE A 101 -8.96 -5.01 -0.83
N GLY A 102 -9.60 -3.86 -0.56
CA GLY A 102 -10.29 -3.57 0.70
C GLY A 102 -11.35 -4.61 1.07
N SER A 103 -12.16 -5.07 0.10
CA SER A 103 -13.10 -6.17 0.35
C SER A 103 -12.40 -7.51 0.65
N GLY A 104 -11.20 -7.72 0.12
CA GLY A 104 -10.31 -8.81 0.50
C GLY A 104 -9.92 -8.71 1.98
N TRP A 105 -9.42 -7.56 2.42
CA TRP A 105 -9.05 -7.33 3.82
C TRP A 105 -10.25 -7.50 4.77
N VAL A 106 -11.43 -7.01 4.40
CA VAL A 106 -12.70 -7.28 5.14
C VAL A 106 -12.94 -8.78 5.28
N THR A 107 -12.74 -9.53 4.20
CA THR A 107 -12.93 -10.98 4.18
C THR A 107 -11.93 -11.68 5.09
N ASP A 108 -10.66 -11.27 5.06
CA ASP A 108 -9.61 -11.87 5.88
C ASP A 108 -9.88 -11.65 7.37
N VAL A 109 -10.23 -10.42 7.75
CA VAL A 109 -10.55 -10.07 9.14
C VAL A 109 -11.80 -10.82 9.65
N VAL A 110 -12.86 -10.90 8.86
CA VAL A 110 -14.12 -11.49 9.33
C VAL A 110 -14.11 -13.02 9.22
N LYS A 111 -13.62 -13.59 8.11
CA LYS A 111 -13.73 -15.04 7.87
C LYS A 111 -12.53 -15.82 8.38
N GLN A 112 -11.33 -15.24 8.34
CA GLN A 112 -10.09 -15.93 8.70
C GLN A 112 -9.68 -15.62 10.14
N LEU A 113 -9.50 -14.34 10.47
CA LEU A 113 -9.19 -13.91 11.84
C LEU A 113 -10.39 -14.08 12.78
N LYS A 114 -11.62 -13.94 12.26
CA LYS A 114 -12.88 -14.09 13.00
C LYS A 114 -12.94 -13.19 14.23
N LEU A 115 -12.47 -11.95 14.09
CA LEU A 115 -12.57 -10.95 15.14
C LEU A 115 -14.05 -10.70 15.47
N ALA A 116 -14.37 -10.63 16.76
CA ALA A 116 -15.75 -10.52 17.22
C ALA A 116 -16.33 -9.12 17.04
N ASP A 117 -15.51 -8.08 17.17
CA ASP A 117 -15.95 -6.68 17.10
C ASP A 117 -15.46 -6.00 15.82
N VAL A 118 -16.17 -6.23 14.71
CA VAL A 118 -15.85 -5.70 13.38
C VAL A 118 -17.02 -4.92 12.81
N ARG A 119 -16.80 -3.65 12.45
CA ARG A 119 -17.74 -2.86 11.64
C ARG A 119 -17.24 -2.81 10.20
N ARG A 120 -18.16 -2.95 9.25
CA ARG A 120 -17.87 -2.82 7.82
C ARG A 120 -18.47 -1.52 7.33
N ILE A 121 -17.62 -0.67 6.76
CA ILE A 121 -17.99 0.64 6.23
C ILE A 121 -17.71 0.57 4.73
N GLU A 122 -18.72 0.20 3.96
CA GLU A 122 -18.56 -0.20 2.56
C GLU A 122 -19.30 0.71 1.58
N ALA A 123 -18.75 0.85 0.38
CA ALA A 123 -19.40 1.49 -0.76
C ALA A 123 -19.24 0.66 -2.04
N GLY A 124 -20.11 0.89 -3.01
CA GLY A 124 -19.98 0.29 -4.33
C GLY A 124 -18.83 0.90 -5.15
N TYR A 125 -18.47 0.22 -6.24
CA TYR A 125 -17.48 0.71 -7.20
C TYR A 125 -17.78 2.12 -7.69
N GLY A 126 -16.76 2.98 -7.71
CA GLY A 126 -16.87 4.36 -8.17
C GLY A 126 -17.30 5.37 -7.09
N ALA A 127 -17.51 4.92 -5.85
CA ALA A 127 -17.82 5.79 -4.71
C ALA A 127 -16.88 5.54 -3.52
N LEU A 128 -16.74 6.52 -2.63
CA LEU A 128 -16.22 6.31 -1.28
C LEU A 128 -17.40 6.05 -0.32
N PRO A 129 -17.20 5.27 0.75
CA PRO A 129 -18.17 5.22 1.83
C PRO A 129 -18.18 6.56 2.59
N ASP A 130 -19.18 6.73 3.44
CA ASP A 130 -19.24 7.87 4.34
C ASP A 130 -18.14 7.78 5.41
N LEU A 131 -17.02 8.44 5.15
CA LEU A 131 -15.84 8.43 6.02
C LEU A 131 -16.12 9.02 7.41
N THR A 132 -17.20 9.81 7.58
CA THR A 132 -17.57 10.38 8.88
C THR A 132 -18.09 9.34 9.88
N LYS A 133 -18.39 8.12 9.41
CA LYS A 133 -18.82 6.99 10.26
C LYS A 133 -17.68 6.23 10.92
N ILE A 134 -16.45 6.47 10.49
CA ILE A 134 -15.25 5.81 11.03
C ILE A 134 -15.03 6.29 12.47
N ASP A 135 -14.83 5.34 13.38
CA ASP A 135 -14.49 5.62 14.77
C ASP A 135 -13.01 5.32 15.00
N PHE A 136 -12.22 6.36 15.21
CA PHE A 136 -10.76 6.25 15.38
C PHE A 136 -10.32 5.92 16.82
N ASP A 137 -11.27 5.61 17.72
CA ASP A 137 -10.95 4.86 18.95
C ASP A 137 -10.78 3.35 18.67
N ARG A 138 -11.20 2.89 17.48
CA ARG A 138 -11.07 1.55 16.91
C ARG A 138 -9.91 1.51 15.91
N ASP A 139 -9.37 0.34 15.66
CA ASP A 139 -8.38 0.17 14.58
C ASP A 139 -9.08 0.29 13.24
N VAL A 140 -8.46 0.95 12.27
CA VAL A 140 -9.06 1.25 10.96
C VAL A 140 -8.19 0.66 9.87
N VAL A 141 -8.78 -0.19 9.01
CA VAL A 141 -8.10 -0.76 7.84
C VAL A 141 -8.76 -0.23 6.57
N PHE A 142 -7.97 0.32 5.67
CA PHE A 142 -8.47 0.90 4.42
C PHE A 142 -7.40 0.90 3.33
N THR A 143 -7.82 1.07 2.09
CA THR A 143 -6.90 1.31 0.97
C THR A 143 -6.81 2.81 0.70
N TRP A 144 -5.63 3.38 0.45
CA TRP A 144 -5.56 4.82 0.11
C TRP A 144 -6.14 5.10 -1.27
N ASN A 145 -5.90 4.18 -2.19
CA ASN A 145 -6.41 4.21 -3.55
C ASN A 145 -6.99 2.85 -3.94
N GLY A 146 -8.29 2.85 -4.20
CA GLY A 146 -9.03 1.71 -4.70
C GLY A 146 -8.69 1.44 -6.15
N THR A 147 -7.68 0.59 -6.37
CA THR A 147 -7.11 0.34 -7.70
C THR A 147 -8.16 -0.14 -8.69
N THR A 148 -9.09 -1.00 -8.26
CA THR A 148 -10.10 -1.59 -9.16
C THR A 148 -11.29 -0.66 -9.41
N SER A 149 -11.58 0.25 -8.49
CA SER A 149 -12.69 1.20 -8.63
C SER A 149 -12.29 2.57 -9.17
N GLY A 150 -10.98 2.89 -9.17
CA GLY A 150 -10.46 4.19 -9.59
C GLY A 150 -10.77 5.31 -8.59
N VAL A 151 -11.03 4.97 -7.32
CA VAL A 151 -11.43 5.91 -6.28
C VAL A 151 -10.37 5.98 -5.19
N ARG A 152 -9.87 7.17 -4.90
CA ARG A 152 -8.94 7.44 -3.80
C ARG A 152 -9.60 8.21 -2.67
N VAL A 153 -9.04 8.08 -1.46
CA VAL A 153 -9.30 9.09 -0.42
C VAL A 153 -8.74 10.44 -0.89
N PRO A 154 -9.40 11.57 -0.58
CA PRO A 154 -8.96 12.88 -1.06
C PRO A 154 -7.63 13.31 -0.44
N ASN A 155 -7.47 13.06 0.87
CA ASN A 155 -6.31 13.35 1.70
C ASN A 155 -6.48 12.67 3.07
N GLY A 156 -5.60 12.94 4.03
CA GLY A 156 -5.69 12.43 5.41
C GLY A 156 -6.59 13.23 6.36
N ASP A 157 -7.35 14.24 5.93
CA ASP A 157 -8.07 15.15 6.85
C ASP A 157 -9.20 14.48 7.62
N PHE A 158 -9.73 13.37 7.10
CA PHE A 158 -10.75 12.57 7.78
C PHE A 158 -10.18 11.76 8.96
N ILE A 159 -8.85 11.65 9.09
CA ILE A 159 -8.18 10.94 10.17
C ILE A 159 -7.77 11.95 11.25
N PRO A 160 -8.28 11.85 12.49
CA PRO A 160 -7.86 12.71 13.57
C PRO A 160 -6.42 12.40 14.03
N ALA A 161 -5.66 13.44 14.39
CA ALA A 161 -4.31 13.28 14.93
C ALA A 161 -4.34 12.55 16.29
N ALA A 162 -5.29 12.88 17.15
CA ALA A 162 -5.46 12.31 18.49
C ALA A 162 -6.37 11.06 18.48
N ARG A 163 -6.03 10.07 17.66
CA ARG A 163 -6.73 8.76 17.59
C ARG A 163 -6.17 7.76 18.61
N LYS A 164 -7.01 6.86 19.13
CA LYS A 164 -6.55 5.77 20.01
C LYS A 164 -6.23 4.50 19.24
N GLY A 165 -7.00 4.20 18.20
CA GLY A 165 -6.75 3.06 17.33
C GLY A 165 -5.63 3.30 16.33
N LEU A 166 -5.15 2.21 15.74
CA LEU A 166 -4.19 2.21 14.65
C LEU A 166 -4.90 2.43 13.32
N THR A 167 -4.20 3.08 12.40
CA THR A 167 -4.62 3.26 11.00
C THR A 167 -3.70 2.45 10.11
N ILE A 168 -4.27 1.43 9.47
CA ILE A 168 -3.58 0.48 8.62
C ILE A 168 -4.00 0.76 7.18
N CYS A 169 -3.03 1.21 6.39
CA CYS A 169 -3.25 1.71 5.05
C CYS A 169 -2.53 0.84 4.01
N ASP A 170 -3.32 0.17 3.17
CA ASP A 170 -2.81 -0.37 1.91
C ASP A 170 -2.67 0.80 0.91
N ALA A 171 -1.42 1.19 0.71
CA ALA A 171 -1.02 2.26 -0.18
C ALA A 171 -0.43 1.72 -1.49
N THR A 172 -0.68 0.45 -1.86
CA THR A 172 -0.01 -0.20 -2.99
C THR A 172 -0.08 0.61 -4.28
N SER A 173 -1.23 1.21 -4.56
CA SER A 173 -1.44 2.04 -5.76
C SER A 173 -1.38 3.56 -5.52
N ALA A 174 -1.08 3.96 -4.29
CA ALA A 174 -0.99 5.36 -3.89
C ALA A 174 0.46 5.81 -3.64
N ALA A 175 1.30 4.94 -3.04
CA ALA A 175 2.71 5.22 -2.80
C ALA A 175 3.39 5.67 -4.11
N PHE A 176 4.16 6.76 -4.03
CA PHE A 176 4.80 7.47 -5.14
C PHE A 176 3.88 8.19 -6.15
N ALA A 177 2.55 8.08 -6.04
CA ALA A 177 1.60 8.80 -6.90
C ALA A 177 0.74 9.82 -6.16
N GLN A 178 0.62 9.67 -4.84
CA GLN A 178 -0.24 10.47 -3.99
C GLN A 178 0.52 10.81 -2.70
N GLU A 179 0.18 11.96 -2.12
CA GLU A 179 0.68 12.34 -0.81
C GLU A 179 0.08 11.41 0.25
N LEU A 180 0.93 10.84 1.10
CA LEU A 180 0.56 9.98 2.22
C LEU A 180 0.87 10.73 3.51
N ASP A 181 -0.15 11.02 4.32
CA ASP A 181 0.01 11.73 5.59
C ASP A 181 0.54 10.76 6.67
N PHE A 182 1.85 10.52 6.69
CA PHE A 182 2.46 9.54 7.61
C PHE A 182 2.14 9.82 9.07
N GLY A 183 2.01 11.08 9.51
CA GLY A 183 1.62 11.41 10.90
C GLY A 183 0.23 10.87 11.28
N LYS A 184 -0.60 10.58 10.28
CA LYS A 184 -1.93 9.99 10.43
C LYS A 184 -2.02 8.52 10.06
N LEU A 185 -0.91 7.89 9.70
CA LEU A 185 -0.85 6.49 9.29
C LEU A 185 0.10 5.73 10.22
N ASP A 186 -0.41 4.68 10.86
CA ASP A 186 0.38 3.89 11.81
C ASP A 186 1.06 2.71 11.13
N VAL A 187 0.40 2.13 10.12
CA VAL A 187 0.94 1.10 9.23
C VAL A 187 0.67 1.51 7.79
N VAL A 188 1.71 1.54 6.95
CA VAL A 188 1.58 1.78 5.51
C VAL A 188 2.23 0.62 4.76
N THR A 189 1.50 0.01 3.85
CA THR A 189 2.00 -1.09 3.03
C THR A 189 1.96 -0.75 1.54
N PHE A 190 2.91 -1.25 0.77
CA PHE A 190 2.82 -1.26 -0.69
C PHE A 190 3.72 -2.32 -1.33
N SER A 191 3.64 -2.48 -2.66
CA SER A 191 4.63 -3.22 -3.44
C SER A 191 5.14 -2.44 -4.65
N TRP A 192 6.26 -2.90 -5.20
CA TRP A 192 7.00 -2.19 -6.22
C TRP A 192 6.37 -2.25 -7.62
N GLN A 193 5.50 -3.22 -7.91
CA GLN A 193 4.94 -3.45 -9.25
C GLN A 193 3.86 -2.45 -9.68
N LYS A 194 3.53 -1.43 -8.87
CA LYS A 194 2.63 -0.35 -9.27
C LYS A 194 3.43 0.88 -9.69
N VAL A 195 3.30 2.00 -8.97
CA VAL A 195 3.83 3.31 -9.41
C VAL A 195 5.34 3.30 -9.64
N LEU A 196 6.10 2.55 -8.83
CA LEU A 196 7.55 2.42 -8.96
C LEU A 196 7.99 1.71 -10.26
N GLY A 197 7.09 0.97 -10.92
CA GLY A 197 7.41 0.20 -12.12
C GLY A 197 8.43 -0.92 -11.85
N GLY A 198 8.46 -1.45 -10.63
CA GLY A 198 9.32 -2.55 -10.21
C GLY A 198 8.73 -3.93 -10.52
N GLU A 199 9.36 -4.98 -9.99
CA GLU A 199 8.78 -6.33 -9.98
C GLU A 199 7.88 -6.54 -8.77
N GLY A 200 7.00 -7.54 -8.84
CA GLY A 200 6.20 -7.97 -7.70
C GLY A 200 7.02 -8.74 -6.65
N ALA A 201 6.34 -9.62 -5.92
CA ALA A 201 6.89 -10.52 -4.91
C ALA A 201 7.29 -9.91 -3.56
N HIS A 202 7.68 -8.62 -3.49
CA HIS A 202 8.08 -7.98 -2.23
C HIS A 202 7.03 -6.96 -1.76
N GLY A 203 6.65 -7.08 -0.50
CA GLY A 203 5.89 -6.06 0.23
C GLY A 203 6.85 -5.13 0.96
N MET A 204 6.46 -3.86 1.04
CA MET A 204 7.05 -2.86 1.92
C MET A 204 6.10 -2.69 3.11
N LEU A 205 6.64 -2.75 4.33
CA LEU A 205 5.89 -2.58 5.56
C LEU A 205 6.49 -1.41 6.34
N ILE A 206 5.76 -0.31 6.45
CA ILE A 206 6.19 0.88 7.17
C ILE A 206 5.38 0.98 8.46
N LEU A 207 6.07 1.09 9.60
CA LEU A 207 5.47 1.08 10.93
C LEU A 207 5.85 2.35 11.68
N SER A 208 4.85 3.05 12.20
CA SER A 208 5.03 4.17 13.14
C SER A 208 5.52 3.67 14.50
N PRO A 209 5.97 4.56 15.40
CA PRO A 209 6.25 4.19 16.79
C PRO A 209 5.05 3.64 17.58
N ARG A 210 3.82 3.84 17.10
CA ARG A 210 2.58 3.35 17.75
C ARG A 210 2.24 1.91 17.36
N ALA A 211 2.71 1.45 16.21
CA ALA A 211 2.45 0.11 15.67
C ALA A 211 3.54 -0.87 16.13
#